data_AF-A0A528AYG2-F1
#
_entry.id   AF-A0A528AYG2-F1
#
_cell.length_a   1.000
_cell.length_b   1.000
_cell.length_c   1.000
_cell.angle_alpha   90.00
_cell.angle_beta   90.00
_cell.angle_gamma   90.00
#
_symmetry.space_group_name_H-M   'P 1'
#
loop_
_entity.id
_entity.type
_entity.pdbx_description
1 polymer ?
#
loop_
_entity_poly.entity_id
_entity_poly.type
_entity_poly.pdbx_seq_one_letter_code
_entity_poly.pdbx_strand_id
1 'polypeptide(L)'
;MSYYDFLFVIEVLVGGLLSGVMYSLVAIGFVLIYKTSGVLNFAQGSMVLFAALTFVSLVERGIPFALALLITFAVMVALGFTIERTVLRPLVNRSPMTLFMATLGLSYIIEGAAQLIWGTQVHGLDLGIDDTPFEVGGILISSFDLLAAGIAAAMVAGLSAFFYWTRIGLAFRAVADDQFAALAVGLRLPRIWGTVWTAAGFVALVAGLLWGARLGVQFSLSLIVLKA
;
A
#
# COMPACT_ATOMS: atom_id res chain seq x y z
N MET A 1 3.34 1.45 41.02
CA MET A 1 3.65 2.00 39.69
C MET A 1 3.82 3.49 39.87
N SER A 2 4.99 4.03 39.54
CA SER A 2 5.21 5.48 39.54
C SER A 2 4.27 6.13 38.53
N TYR A 3 3.79 7.34 38.79
CA TYR A 3 2.92 8.09 37.87
C TYR A 3 3.53 8.15 36.44
N TYR A 4 4.85 8.26 36.36
CA TYR A 4 5.62 8.22 35.11
C TYR A 4 5.57 6.86 34.40
N ASP A 5 5.54 5.74 35.12
CA ASP A 5 5.44 4.41 34.53
C ASP A 5 4.08 4.24 33.82
N PHE A 6 3.02 4.78 34.42
CA PHE A 6 1.68 4.72 33.84
C PHE A 6 1.55 5.58 32.59
N LEU A 7 2.11 6.80 32.61
CA LEU A 7 2.16 7.67 31.42
C LEU A 7 2.95 7.02 30.29
N PHE A 8 4.10 6.41 30.61
CA PHE A 8 4.91 5.69 29.63
C PHE A 8 4.14 4.52 28.98
N VAL A 9 3.38 3.75 29.78
CA VAL A 9 2.55 2.66 29.25
C VAL A 9 1.50 3.20 28.27
N ILE A 10 0.84 4.32 28.60
CA ILE A 10 -0.14 4.93 27.69
C ILE A 10 0.55 5.43 26.42
N GLU A 11 1.71 6.08 26.53
CA GLU A 11 2.47 6.57 25.39
C GLU A 11 2.83 5.44 24.42
N VAL A 12 3.34 4.32 24.94
CA VAL A 12 3.68 3.13 24.13
C VAL A 12 2.43 2.51 23.50
N LEU A 13 1.30 2.46 24.23
CA LEU A 13 0.04 1.95 23.68
C LEU A 13 -0.49 2.83 22.54
N VAL A 14 -0.42 4.15 22.69
CA VAL A 14 -0.85 5.11 21.66
C VAL A 14 0.07 5.02 20.45
N GLY A 15 1.40 5.05 20.64
CA GLY A 15 2.36 4.92 19.55
C GLY A 15 2.25 3.58 18.81
N GLY A 16 2.01 2.50 19.56
CA GLY A 16 1.74 1.17 19.00
C GLY A 16 0.45 1.13 18.18
N LEU A 17 -0.62 1.77 18.66
CA LEU A 17 -1.88 1.89 17.92
C LEU A 17 -1.69 2.67 16.61
N LEU A 18 -1.03 3.83 16.65
CA LEU A 18 -0.78 4.65 15.47
C LEU A 18 0.07 3.91 14.43
N SER A 19 1.12 3.22 14.89
CA SER A 19 1.93 2.34 14.03
C SER A 19 1.09 1.21 13.42
N GLY A 20 0.21 0.59 14.19
CA GLY A 20 -0.73 -0.43 13.71
C GLY A 20 -1.66 0.09 12.61
N VAL A 21 -2.16 1.32 12.74
CA VAL A 21 -2.95 1.98 11.69
C VAL A 21 -2.11 2.16 10.42
N MET A 22 -0.83 2.53 10.51
CA MET A 22 0.06 2.61 9.34
C MET A 22 0.32 1.26 8.67
N TYR A 23 0.47 0.18 9.44
CA TYR A 23 0.59 -1.17 8.87
C TYR A 23 -0.71 -1.60 8.17
N SER A 24 -1.87 -1.18 8.69
CA SER A 24 -3.18 -1.50 8.09
C SER A 24 -3.31 -1.02 6.64
N LEU A 25 -2.66 0.09 6.26
CA LEU A 25 -2.65 0.55 4.88
C LEU A 25 -2.09 -0.50 3.93
N VAL A 26 -0.95 -1.09 4.28
CA VAL A 26 -0.32 -2.14 3.47
C VAL A 26 -1.21 -3.39 3.43
N ALA A 27 -1.78 -3.77 4.59
CA ALA A 27 -2.71 -4.89 4.70
C ALA A 27 -3.94 -4.72 3.81
N ILE A 28 -4.51 -3.51 3.70
CA ILE A 28 -5.67 -3.25 2.84
C ILE A 28 -5.34 -3.56 1.39
N GLY A 29 -4.20 -3.10 0.87
CA GLY A 29 -3.79 -3.39 -0.51
C GLY A 29 -3.68 -4.90 -0.78
N PHE A 30 -3.16 -5.65 0.19
CA PHE A 30 -3.07 -7.10 0.14
C PHE A 30 -4.45 -7.79 0.19
N VAL A 31 -5.33 -7.36 1.09
CA VAL A 31 -6.71 -7.88 1.23
C VAL A 31 -7.54 -7.62 -0.03
N LEU A 32 -7.38 -6.45 -0.66
CA LEU A 32 -8.11 -6.10 -1.88
C LEU A 32 -7.84 -7.10 -3.01
N ILE A 33 -6.57 -7.41 -3.23
CA ILE A 33 -6.17 -8.38 -4.25
C ILE A 33 -6.64 -9.77 -3.83
N TYR A 34 -6.34 -10.18 -2.60
CA TYR A 34 -6.69 -11.52 -2.11
C TYR A 34 -8.19 -11.82 -2.24
N LYS A 35 -9.05 -10.87 -1.84
CA LYS A 35 -10.51 -11.04 -1.90
C LYS A 35 -11.01 -11.30 -3.31
N THR A 36 -10.40 -10.73 -4.34
CA THR A 36 -10.89 -10.89 -5.73
C THR A 36 -10.14 -11.90 -6.56
N SER A 37 -8.89 -12.19 -6.25
CA SER A 37 -8.08 -13.19 -6.95
C SER A 37 -8.09 -14.55 -6.26
N GLY A 38 -8.42 -14.60 -4.97
CA GLY A 38 -8.26 -15.78 -4.12
C GLY A 38 -6.80 -16.06 -3.74
N VAL A 39 -5.87 -15.17 -4.09
CA VAL A 39 -4.42 -15.37 -3.88
C VAL A 39 -3.76 -14.15 -3.28
N LEU A 40 -2.90 -14.43 -2.31
CA LEU A 40 -2.09 -13.46 -1.58
C LEU A 40 -1.07 -12.81 -2.53
N ASN A 41 -1.08 -11.48 -2.61
CA ASN A 41 -0.11 -10.75 -3.42
C ASN A 41 1.16 -10.43 -2.62
N PHE A 42 2.18 -11.28 -2.71
CA PHE A 42 3.46 -11.02 -2.06
C PHE A 42 4.27 -9.89 -2.70
N ALA A 43 3.91 -9.44 -3.91
CA ALA A 43 4.51 -8.28 -4.54
C ALA A 43 3.99 -6.94 -3.96
N GLN A 44 3.02 -6.95 -3.04
CA GLN A 44 2.45 -5.71 -2.52
C GLN A 44 3.51 -4.85 -1.81
N GLY A 45 4.44 -5.47 -1.06
CA GLY A 45 5.53 -4.76 -0.41
C GLY A 45 6.53 -4.16 -1.39
N SER A 46 6.91 -4.88 -2.45
CA SER A 46 7.78 -4.35 -3.49
C SER A 46 7.11 -3.25 -4.32
N MET A 47 5.79 -3.31 -4.51
CA MET A 47 5.01 -2.19 -5.09
C MET A 47 5.05 -0.94 -4.20
N VAL A 48 4.98 -1.10 -2.87
CA VAL A 48 5.13 0.02 -1.90
C VAL A 48 6.51 0.68 -2.05
N LEU A 49 7.57 -0.13 -2.10
CA LEU A 49 8.93 0.33 -2.34
C LEU A 49 9.05 1.06 -3.68
N PHE A 50 8.56 0.46 -4.75
CA PHE A 50 8.63 1.02 -6.10
C PHE A 50 7.92 2.38 -6.19
N ALA A 51 6.76 2.51 -5.55
CA ALA A 51 6.02 3.76 -5.50
C ALA A 51 6.80 4.86 -4.76
N ALA A 52 7.39 4.52 -3.60
CA ALA A 52 8.18 5.46 -2.81
C ALA A 52 9.43 5.92 -3.56
N LEU A 53 10.18 5.00 -4.19
CA LEU A 53 11.36 5.33 -5.00
C LEU A 53 11.03 6.19 -6.22
N THR A 54 9.93 5.86 -6.91
CA THR A 54 9.45 6.65 -8.05
C THR A 54 9.15 8.06 -7.60
N PHE A 55 8.45 8.24 -6.49
CA PHE A 55 8.11 9.57 -5.97
C PHE A 55 9.34 10.36 -5.53
N VAL A 56 10.22 9.78 -4.70
CA VAL A 56 11.43 10.46 -4.22
C VAL A 56 12.28 10.93 -5.39
N SER A 57 12.48 10.08 -6.40
CA SER A 57 13.29 10.44 -7.56
C SER A 57 12.72 11.60 -8.37
N LEU A 58 11.40 11.77 -8.42
CA LEU A 58 10.78 12.93 -9.07
C LEU A 58 11.01 14.20 -8.26
N VAL A 59 10.87 14.11 -6.93
CA VAL A 59 11.09 15.25 -6.02
C VAL A 59 12.56 15.69 -6.02
N GLU A 60 13.51 14.75 -6.00
CA GLU A 60 14.95 15.02 -6.11
C GLU A 60 15.33 15.71 -7.42
N ARG A 61 14.58 15.45 -8.50
CA ARG A 61 14.74 16.14 -9.79
C ARG A 61 14.08 17.53 -9.83
N GLY A 62 13.55 18.00 -8.70
CA GLY A 62 12.91 19.31 -8.57
C GLY A 62 11.47 19.36 -9.09
N ILE A 63 10.82 18.21 -9.32
CA ILE A 63 9.41 18.18 -9.75
C ILE A 63 8.54 18.56 -8.54
N PRO A 64 7.58 19.50 -8.70
CA PRO A 64 6.70 19.91 -7.62
C PRO A 64 5.93 18.73 -7.03
N PHE A 65 5.76 18.72 -5.71
CA PHE A 65 5.13 17.63 -4.95
C PHE A 65 3.83 17.10 -5.58
N ALA A 66 2.91 18.00 -5.92
CA ALA A 66 1.61 17.63 -6.49
C ALA A 66 1.74 16.92 -7.86
N LEU A 67 2.69 17.38 -8.68
CA LEU A 67 2.95 16.79 -9.99
C LEU A 67 3.70 15.45 -9.85
N ALA A 68 4.65 15.36 -8.92
CA ALA A 68 5.32 14.11 -8.58
C ALA A 68 4.32 13.05 -8.10
N LEU A 69 3.37 13.43 -7.24
CA LEU A 69 2.31 12.54 -6.76
C LEU A 69 1.43 12.01 -7.90
N LEU A 70 1.02 12.90 -8.82
CA LEU A 70 0.19 12.53 -9.97
C LEU A 70 0.95 11.63 -10.95
N ILE A 71 2.22 11.91 -11.22
CA ILE A 71 3.06 11.08 -12.08
C ILE A 71 3.26 9.70 -11.44
N THR A 72 3.62 9.64 -10.16
CA THR A 72 3.79 8.35 -9.46
C THR A 72 2.48 7.56 -9.43
N PHE A 73 1.34 8.22 -9.20
CA PHE A 73 0.04 7.56 -9.30
C PHE A 73 -0.20 6.96 -10.69
N ALA A 74 0.07 7.72 -11.75
CA ALA A 74 -0.06 7.22 -13.12
C ALA A 74 0.89 6.04 -13.41
N VAL A 75 2.13 6.08 -12.89
CA VAL A 75 3.08 4.97 -12.96
C VAL A 75 2.56 3.74 -12.23
N MET A 76 1.99 3.91 -11.03
CA MET A 76 1.43 2.79 -10.26
C MET A 76 0.18 2.18 -10.91
N VAL A 77 -0.66 3.00 -11.54
CA VAL A 77 -1.80 2.52 -12.36
C VAL A 77 -1.28 1.71 -13.54
N ALA A 78 -0.28 2.22 -14.26
CA ALA A 78 0.33 1.53 -15.40
C ALA A 78 0.99 0.21 -14.97
N LEU A 79 1.70 0.21 -13.84
CA LEU A 79 2.33 -0.97 -13.25
C LEU A 79 1.28 -2.02 -12.87
N GLY A 80 0.24 -1.64 -12.13
CA GLY A 80 -0.84 -2.55 -11.73
C GLY A 80 -1.57 -3.16 -12.93
N PHE A 81 -1.87 -2.36 -13.95
CA PHE A 81 -2.48 -2.85 -15.19
C PHE A 81 -1.55 -3.78 -15.97
N THR A 82 -0.25 -3.47 -16.01
CA THR A 82 0.75 -4.30 -16.69
C THR A 82 0.86 -5.66 -16.01
N ILE A 83 1.00 -5.68 -14.68
CA ILE A 83 1.06 -6.91 -13.87
C ILE A 83 -0.20 -7.76 -14.07
N GLU A 84 -1.39 -7.15 -13.99
CA GLU A 84 -2.65 -7.86 -14.21
C GLU A 84 -2.64 -8.53 -15.59
N ARG A 85 -2.27 -7.78 -16.63
CA ARG A 85 -2.39 -8.26 -18.01
C ARG A 85 -1.33 -9.29 -18.38
N THR A 86 -0.08 -9.13 -17.93
CA THR A 86 1.06 -9.96 -18.35
C THR A 86 1.32 -11.13 -17.42
N VAL A 87 1.11 -10.98 -16.12
CA VAL A 87 1.45 -12.01 -15.13
C VAL A 87 0.20 -12.76 -14.70
N LEU A 88 -0.86 -12.07 -14.31
CA LEU A 88 -1.97 -12.72 -13.60
C LEU A 88 -3.06 -13.24 -14.51
N ARG A 89 -3.42 -12.47 -15.54
CA ARG A 89 -4.43 -12.86 -16.51
C ARG A 89 -4.11 -14.17 -17.25
N PRO A 90 -2.85 -14.51 -17.57
CA PRO A 90 -2.51 -15.83 -18.09
C PRO A 90 -2.58 -16.97 -17.06
N LEU A 91 -2.48 -16.63 -15.77
CA LEU A 91 -2.47 -17.58 -14.65
C LEU A 91 -3.87 -17.83 -14.07
N VAL A 92 -4.91 -17.31 -14.70
CA VAL A 92 -6.30 -17.58 -14.34
C VAL A 92 -6.58 -19.07 -14.45
N ASN A 93 -7.31 -19.60 -13.46
CA ASN A 93 -7.62 -21.04 -13.33
C ASN A 93 -6.38 -21.94 -13.08
N ARG A 94 -5.22 -21.38 -12.71
CA ARG A 94 -4.09 -22.15 -12.20
C ARG A 94 -4.22 -22.38 -10.71
N SER A 95 -3.43 -23.32 -10.18
CA SER A 95 -3.46 -23.63 -8.75
C SER A 95 -3.04 -22.40 -7.92
N PRO A 96 -3.58 -22.24 -6.69
CA PRO A 96 -3.19 -21.13 -5.81
C PRO A 96 -1.68 -21.04 -5.58
N MET A 97 -1.00 -22.19 -5.52
CA MET A 97 0.46 -22.27 -5.38
C MET A 97 1.19 -21.66 -6.59
N THR A 98 0.65 -21.81 -7.80
CA THR A 98 1.23 -21.22 -9.02
C THR A 98 1.17 -19.69 -8.96
N LEU A 99 0.03 -19.13 -8.57
CA LEU A 99 -0.13 -17.69 -8.43
C LEU A 99 0.73 -17.14 -7.27
N PHE A 100 0.83 -17.87 -6.17
CA PHE A 100 1.73 -17.52 -5.06
C PHE A 100 3.19 -17.42 -5.53
N MET A 101 3.71 -18.46 -6.20
CA MET A 101 5.05 -18.43 -6.80
C MET A 101 5.23 -17.28 -7.80
N ALA A 102 4.21 -16.99 -8.61
CA ALA A 102 4.25 -15.88 -9.56
C ALA A 102 4.35 -14.51 -8.85
N THR A 103 3.63 -14.30 -7.75
CA THR A 103 3.70 -13.04 -6.99
C THR A 103 5.03 -12.87 -6.26
N LEU A 104 5.66 -13.95 -5.78
CA LEU A 104 7.01 -13.90 -5.24
C LEU A 104 8.03 -13.56 -6.33
N GLY A 105 7.96 -14.23 -7.49
CA GLY A 105 8.79 -13.92 -8.64
C GLY A 105 8.63 -12.47 -9.10
N LEU A 106 7.39 -11.98 -9.14
CA LEU A 106 7.10 -10.58 -9.44
C LEU A 106 7.73 -9.63 -8.41
N SER A 107 7.70 -9.97 -7.11
CA SER A 107 8.34 -9.16 -6.09
C SER A 107 9.83 -9.01 -6.34
N TYR A 108 10.53 -10.11 -6.63
CA TYR A 108 11.95 -10.07 -6.96
C TYR A 108 12.25 -9.29 -8.25
N ILE A 109 11.38 -9.36 -9.26
CA ILE A 109 11.52 -8.58 -10.49
C ILE A 109 11.37 -7.08 -10.20
N ILE A 110 10.35 -6.69 -9.42
CA ILE A 110 10.11 -5.28 -9.07
C ILE A 110 11.25 -4.75 -8.20
N GLU A 111 11.68 -5.50 -7.18
CA GLU A 111 12.82 -5.12 -6.35
C GLU A 111 14.11 -5.04 -7.16
N GLY A 112 14.40 -6.03 -8.00
CA GLY A 112 15.57 -6.04 -8.89
C GLY A 112 15.58 -4.85 -9.84
N ALA A 113 14.45 -4.55 -10.50
CA ALA A 113 14.30 -3.37 -11.34
C ALA A 113 14.50 -2.08 -10.54
N ALA A 114 13.99 -2.03 -9.30
CA ALA A 114 14.18 -0.89 -8.43
C ALA A 114 15.67 -0.67 -8.09
N GLN A 115 16.43 -1.73 -7.78
CA GLN A 115 17.87 -1.59 -7.50
C GLN A 115 18.65 -1.13 -8.72
N LEU A 116 18.28 -1.60 -9.92
CA LEU A 116 18.96 -1.22 -11.15
C LEU A 116 18.74 0.27 -11.50
N ILE A 117 17.56 0.80 -11.24
CA ILE A 117 17.19 2.18 -11.60
C ILE A 117 17.62 3.18 -10.51
N TRP A 118 17.43 2.85 -9.23
CA TRP A 118 17.64 3.78 -8.10
C TRP A 118 18.83 3.42 -7.21
N GLY A 119 19.53 2.31 -7.49
CA GLY A 119 20.62 1.83 -6.66
C GLY A 119 20.12 1.20 -5.35
N THR A 120 21.06 1.00 -4.43
CA THR A 120 20.80 0.34 -3.14
C THR A 120 20.92 1.26 -1.93
N GLN A 121 21.09 2.55 -2.17
CA GLN A 121 21.23 3.56 -1.14
C GLN A 121 19.87 3.88 -0.51
N VAL A 122 19.90 4.32 0.75
CA VAL A 122 18.72 4.83 1.45
C VAL A 122 18.43 6.22 0.90
N HIS A 123 17.21 6.43 0.40
CA HIS A 123 16.76 7.72 -0.08
C HIS A 123 15.88 8.39 0.98
N GLY A 124 16.23 9.62 1.38
CA GLY A 124 15.43 10.40 2.31
C GLY A 124 14.17 10.92 1.63
N LEU A 125 13.01 10.72 2.25
CA LEU A 125 11.74 11.25 1.76
C LEU A 125 11.22 12.30 2.74
N ASP A 126 11.28 13.56 2.36
CA ASP A 126 10.64 14.64 3.09
C ASP A 126 9.29 14.97 2.43
N LEU A 127 8.20 14.79 3.19
CA LEU A 127 6.84 15.12 2.76
C LEU A 127 6.43 16.56 3.14
N GLY A 128 7.34 17.35 3.72
CA GLY A 128 7.05 18.64 4.31
C GLY A 128 6.22 18.53 5.60
N ILE A 129 6.35 17.40 6.29
CA ILE A 129 5.66 17.10 7.55
C ILE A 129 6.71 17.08 8.66
N ASP A 130 6.76 18.14 9.45
CA ASP A 130 7.67 18.20 10.60
C ASP A 130 7.23 17.22 11.69
N ASP A 131 8.13 16.32 12.12
CA ASP A 131 7.86 15.40 13.22
C ASP A 131 8.16 16.07 14.58
N THR A 132 7.26 16.95 15.00
CA THR A 132 7.33 17.59 16.31
C THR A 132 6.52 16.79 17.36
N PRO A 133 7.04 16.60 18.58
CA PRO A 133 6.28 15.98 19.66
C PRO A 133 5.12 16.89 20.08
N PHE A 134 3.89 16.36 20.04
CA PHE A 134 2.70 16.99 20.57
C PHE A 134 2.45 16.48 21.99
N GLU A 135 2.57 17.36 22.98
CA GLU A 135 2.39 17.01 24.39
C GLU A 135 0.91 17.13 24.79
N VAL A 136 0.31 16.03 25.26
CA VAL A 136 -1.05 15.99 25.79
C VAL A 136 -1.04 15.35 27.17
N GLY A 137 -1.20 16.16 28.21
CA GLY A 137 -1.30 15.66 29.59
C GLY A 137 -0.06 14.88 30.07
N GLY A 138 1.14 15.25 29.59
CA GLY A 138 2.41 14.60 29.92
C GLY A 138 2.77 13.39 29.03
N ILE A 139 1.99 13.12 27.98
CA ILE A 139 2.27 12.09 26.96
C ILE A 139 2.79 12.77 25.70
N LEU A 140 3.90 12.28 25.15
CA LEU A 140 4.49 12.79 23.91
C LEU A 140 4.02 11.96 22.72
N ILE A 141 3.28 12.57 21.80
CA ILE A 141 2.78 11.90 20.60
C ILE A 141 3.42 12.53 19.37
N SER A 142 3.96 11.72 18.45
CA SER A 142 4.46 12.21 17.17
C SER A 142 3.33 12.84 16.34
N SER A 143 3.51 14.10 15.95
CA SER A 143 2.59 14.78 15.03
C SER A 143 2.55 14.10 13.66
N PHE A 144 3.67 13.53 13.22
CA PHE A 144 3.74 12.71 12.02
C PHE A 144 2.84 11.47 12.14
N ASP A 145 2.93 10.71 13.23
CA ASP A 145 2.14 9.49 13.42
C ASP A 145 0.63 9.79 13.48
N LEU A 146 0.23 10.93 14.08
CA LEU A 146 -1.16 11.39 14.10
C LEU A 146 -1.67 11.74 12.68
N LEU A 147 -0.87 12.46 11.90
CA LEU A 147 -1.23 12.82 10.53
C LEU A 147 -1.27 11.58 9.62
N ALA A 148 -0.29 10.68 9.76
CA ALA A 148 -0.24 9.41 9.04
C ALA A 148 -1.46 8.54 9.36
N ALA A 149 -1.88 8.46 10.63
CA ALA A 149 -3.09 7.78 11.03
C ALA A 149 -4.35 8.45 10.46
N GLY A 150 -4.40 9.78 10.41
CA GLY A 150 -5.48 10.53 9.76
C GLY A 150 -5.59 10.23 8.27
N ILE A 151 -4.46 10.21 7.55
CA ILE A 151 -4.40 9.84 6.12
C ILE A 151 -4.82 8.38 5.92
N ALA A 152 -4.39 7.47 6.78
CA ALA A 152 -4.78 6.07 6.74
C ALA A 152 -6.30 5.90 6.95
N ALA A 153 -6.87 6.59 7.95
CA ALA A 153 -8.32 6.58 8.19
C ALA A 153 -9.10 7.17 6.99
N ALA A 154 -8.60 8.27 6.40
CA ALA A 154 -9.18 8.84 5.19
C ALA A 154 -9.11 7.87 3.99
N MET A 155 -8.01 7.13 3.85
CA MET A 155 -7.86 6.10 2.82
C MET A 155 -8.87 4.96 3.01
N VAL A 156 -9.02 4.45 4.22
CA VAL A 156 -10.01 3.43 4.58
C VAL A 156 -11.42 3.92 4.27
N ALA A 157 -11.76 5.14 4.70
CA ALA A 157 -13.07 5.74 4.45
C ALA A 157 -13.33 5.93 2.95
N GLY A 158 -12.33 6.41 2.19
CA GLY A 158 -12.43 6.60 0.75
C GLY A 158 -12.59 5.28 -0.02
N LEU A 159 -11.82 4.26 0.31
CA LEU A 159 -11.98 2.92 -0.27
C LEU A 159 -13.33 2.29 0.12
N SER A 160 -13.75 2.43 1.39
CA SER A 160 -15.06 1.94 1.84
C SER A 160 -16.19 2.60 1.05
N ALA A 161 -16.16 3.93 0.95
CA ALA A 161 -17.09 4.70 0.12
C ALA A 161 -17.08 4.22 -1.34
N PHE A 162 -15.90 3.99 -1.91
CA PHE A 162 -15.75 3.44 -3.26
C PHE A 162 -16.44 2.06 -3.40
N PHE A 163 -16.25 1.15 -2.44
CA PHE A 163 -16.87 -0.18 -2.49
C PHE A 163 -18.39 -0.16 -2.25
N TYR A 164 -18.89 0.74 -1.42
CA TYR A 164 -20.31 0.85 -1.10
C TYR A 164 -21.11 1.59 -2.18
N TRP A 165 -20.57 2.68 -2.75
CA TRP A 165 -21.34 3.58 -3.60
C TRP A 165 -21.05 3.46 -5.11
N THR A 166 -19.97 2.79 -5.53
CA THR A 166 -19.66 2.66 -6.97
C THR A 166 -20.11 1.33 -7.57
N ARG A 167 -20.43 1.33 -8.86
CA ARG A 167 -20.76 0.11 -9.63
C ARG A 167 -19.57 -0.86 -9.70
N ILE A 168 -18.35 -0.33 -9.76
CA ILE A 168 -17.11 -1.13 -9.72
C ILE A 168 -16.99 -1.79 -8.36
N GLY A 169 -17.27 -1.06 -7.29
CA GLY A 169 -17.29 -1.57 -5.92
C GLY A 169 -18.33 -2.66 -5.66
N LEU A 170 -19.51 -2.54 -6.27
CA LEU A 170 -20.53 -3.60 -6.24
C LEU A 170 -20.04 -4.86 -6.96
N ALA A 171 -19.43 -4.71 -8.14
CA ALA A 171 -18.87 -5.83 -8.89
C ALA A 171 -17.71 -6.49 -8.15
N PHE A 172 -16.87 -5.71 -7.46
CA PHE A 172 -15.80 -6.21 -6.60
C PHE A 172 -16.36 -7.13 -5.50
N ARG A 173 -17.38 -6.66 -4.76
CA ARG A 173 -18.01 -7.45 -3.70
C ARG A 173 -18.64 -8.74 -4.22
N ALA A 174 -19.32 -8.69 -5.37
CA ALA A 174 -19.88 -9.87 -6.00
C ALA A 174 -18.80 -10.91 -6.37
N VAL A 175 -17.65 -10.47 -6.90
CA VAL A 175 -16.51 -11.35 -7.21
C VAL A 175 -15.84 -11.89 -5.94
N ALA A 176 -15.79 -11.08 -4.88
CA ALA A 176 -15.20 -11.45 -3.61
C ALA A 176 -16.03 -12.46 -2.81
N ASP A 177 -17.35 -12.47 -3.02
CA ASP A 177 -18.26 -13.45 -2.43
C ASP A 177 -18.17 -14.80 -3.17
N ASP A 178 -18.33 -14.80 -4.50
CA ASP A 178 -18.20 -16.00 -5.33
C ASP A 178 -17.82 -15.64 -6.78
N GLN A 179 -16.60 -16.02 -7.18
CA GLN A 179 -16.08 -15.78 -8.54
C GLN A 179 -16.87 -16.53 -9.62
N PHE A 180 -17.33 -17.75 -9.34
CA PHE A 180 -18.08 -18.57 -10.30
C PHE A 180 -19.50 -18.02 -10.48
N ALA A 181 -20.15 -17.61 -9.38
CA ALA A 181 -21.44 -16.94 -9.45
C ALA A 181 -21.35 -15.60 -10.19
N ALA A 182 -20.29 -14.81 -9.94
CA ALA A 182 -20.04 -13.56 -10.64
C ALA A 182 -19.91 -13.76 -12.16
N LEU A 183 -19.21 -14.81 -12.59
CA LEU A 183 -19.10 -15.20 -13.99
C LEU A 183 -20.45 -15.61 -14.59
N ALA A 184 -21.29 -16.33 -13.84
CA ALA A 184 -22.62 -16.76 -14.30
C ALA A 184 -23.56 -15.58 -14.60
N VAL A 185 -23.43 -14.47 -13.87
CA VAL A 185 -24.22 -13.24 -14.08
C VAL A 185 -23.56 -12.31 -15.13
N GLY A 186 -22.45 -12.73 -15.75
CA GLY A 186 -21.82 -12.03 -16.87
C GLY A 186 -20.81 -10.95 -16.48
N LEU A 187 -20.32 -10.93 -15.23
CA LEU A 187 -19.26 -10.02 -14.81
C LEU A 187 -17.94 -10.33 -15.53
N ARG A 188 -17.30 -9.29 -16.05
CA ARG A 188 -16.01 -9.42 -16.74
C ARG A 188 -14.86 -9.34 -15.74
N LEU A 189 -14.43 -10.49 -15.20
CA LEU A 189 -13.34 -10.59 -14.21
C LEU A 189 -12.08 -9.77 -14.56
N PRO A 190 -11.56 -9.77 -15.81
CA PRO A 190 -10.34 -9.02 -16.12
C PRO A 190 -10.47 -7.50 -15.87
N ARG A 191 -11.66 -6.93 -16.08
CA ARG A 191 -11.90 -5.51 -15.78
C ARG A 191 -11.87 -5.24 -14.29
N ILE A 192 -12.47 -6.13 -13.51
CA ILE A 192 -12.56 -6.01 -12.05
C ILE A 192 -11.16 -6.15 -11.46
N TRP A 193 -10.39 -7.16 -11.87
CA TRP A 193 -9.02 -7.31 -11.41
C TRP A 193 -8.13 -6.13 -11.78
N GLY A 194 -8.21 -5.60 -13.01
CA GLY A 194 -7.45 -4.40 -13.37
C GLY A 194 -7.74 -3.22 -12.44
N THR A 195 -9.00 -3.00 -12.06
CA THR A 195 -9.37 -1.95 -11.09
C THR A 195 -8.85 -2.22 -9.69
N VAL A 196 -8.82 -3.49 -9.26
CA VAL A 196 -8.29 -3.88 -7.94
C VAL A 196 -6.78 -3.70 -7.88
N TRP A 197 -6.06 -4.13 -8.90
CA TRP A 197 -4.62 -3.95 -9.01
C TRP A 197 -4.23 -2.48 -9.04
N THR A 198 -5.04 -1.66 -9.69
CA THR A 198 -4.88 -0.20 -9.68
C THR A 198 -5.13 0.38 -8.28
N ALA A 199 -6.21 -0.02 -7.61
CA ALA A 199 -6.51 0.42 -6.24
C ALA A 199 -5.43 -0.02 -5.25
N ALA A 200 -4.92 -1.25 -5.36
CA ALA A 200 -3.82 -1.75 -4.56
C ALA A 200 -2.50 -0.99 -4.84
N GLY A 201 -2.26 -0.59 -6.08
CA GLY A 201 -1.16 0.30 -6.46
C GLY A 201 -1.27 1.69 -5.84
N PHE A 202 -2.48 2.25 -5.76
CA PHE A 202 -2.74 3.51 -5.08
C PHE A 202 -2.52 3.41 -3.56
N VAL A 203 -2.99 2.34 -2.95
CA VAL A 203 -2.73 2.05 -1.53
C VAL A 203 -1.23 1.87 -1.29
N ALA A 204 -0.53 1.18 -2.20
CA ALA A 204 0.91 1.02 -2.13
C ALA A 204 1.66 2.36 -2.23
N LEU A 205 1.18 3.29 -3.07
CA LEU A 205 1.70 4.65 -3.14
C LEU A 205 1.58 5.35 -1.79
N VAL A 206 0.37 5.44 -1.22
CA VAL A 206 0.18 6.17 0.04
C VAL A 206 0.94 5.53 1.19
N ALA A 207 0.90 4.19 1.30
CA ALA A 207 1.69 3.48 2.29
C ALA A 207 3.20 3.70 2.10
N GLY A 208 3.68 3.72 0.86
CA GLY A 208 5.10 3.92 0.53
C GLY A 208 5.59 5.30 0.87
N LEU A 209 4.76 6.33 0.65
CA LEU A 209 5.10 7.70 1.04
C LEU A 209 5.17 7.84 2.57
N LEU A 210 4.19 7.33 3.30
CA LEU A 210 4.16 7.45 4.76
C LEU A 210 5.30 6.65 5.41
N TRP A 211 5.48 5.38 5.04
CA TRP A 211 6.58 4.59 5.59
C TRP A 211 7.95 5.05 5.10
N GLY A 212 8.05 5.54 3.87
CA GLY A 212 9.27 6.11 3.31
C GLY A 212 9.70 7.38 4.04
N ALA A 213 8.75 8.23 4.44
CA ALA A 213 9.03 9.41 5.25
C ALA A 213 9.44 9.03 6.69
N ARG A 214 8.85 7.97 7.25
CA ARG A 214 9.16 7.51 8.61
C ARG A 214 10.51 6.80 8.75
N LEU A 215 10.86 5.95 7.79
CA LEU A 215 12.01 5.02 7.88
C LEU A 215 13.10 5.27 6.82
N GLY A 216 12.90 6.23 5.92
CA GLY A 216 13.64 6.33 4.68
C GLY A 216 13.18 5.30 3.65
N VAL A 217 13.41 5.59 2.37
CA VAL A 217 13.09 4.69 1.26
C VAL A 217 14.27 3.77 1.02
N GLN A 218 14.12 2.52 1.45
CA GLN A 218 15.14 1.47 1.40
C GLN A 218 14.47 0.09 1.26
N PHE A 219 15.22 -0.96 0.92
CA PHE A 219 14.63 -2.28 0.64
C PHE A 219 13.86 -2.91 1.80
N SER A 220 14.19 -2.59 3.04
CA SER A 220 13.41 -3.05 4.19
C SER A 220 11.96 -2.53 4.17
N LEU A 221 11.66 -1.49 3.38
CA LEU A 221 10.30 -1.01 3.14
C LEU A 221 9.43 -2.07 2.46
N SER A 222 10.00 -2.91 1.59
CA SER A 222 9.23 -4.01 0.97
C SER A 222 8.84 -5.09 1.97
N LEU A 223 9.61 -5.24 3.06
CA LEU A 223 9.32 -6.19 4.13
C LEU A 223 8.24 -5.73 5.11
N ILE A 224 7.79 -4.48 5.02
CA ILE A 224 6.72 -3.94 5.89
C ILE A 224 5.43 -4.73 5.70
N VAL A 225 5.18 -5.25 4.49
CA VAL A 225 4.04 -6.12 4.20
C VAL A 225 4.02 -7.38 5.04
N LEU A 226 5.18 -7.88 5.50
CA LEU A 226 5.28 -9.10 6.30
C LEU A 226 4.98 -8.85 7.79
N LYS A 227 4.96 -7.58 8.21
CA LYS A 227 4.65 -7.16 9.58
C LYS A 227 3.19 -6.74 9.74
N ALA A 228 2.49 -6.55 8.61
CA ALA A 228 1.09 -6.13 8.54
C ALA A 228 0.14 -7.33 8.61
#